data_AF-A0A2S9TD16-F1
#
_entry.id   AF-A0A2S9TD16-F1
#
_cell.length_a   1.000
_cell.length_b   1.000
_cell.length_c   1.000
_cell.angle_alpha   90.00
_cell.angle_beta   90.00
_cell.angle_gamma   90.00
#
_symmetry.space_group_name_H-M   'P 1'
#
loop_
_entity.id
_entity.type
_entity.pdbx_description
1 polymer ?
#
loop_
_entity_poly.entity_id
_entity_poly.type
_entity_poly.pdbx_seq_one_letter_code
_entity_poly.pdbx_strand_id
1 'polypeptide(L)'
;MKKDEFKFRISKELKDLLNSKSQEANMNSSEFLRQFISSSNINVKINNKKDLKELIWNINKIGVNINQLSHGLNYSIQLEKLDSYNYKNLINKLIIIENQLDSILEKEF
;
A
#
# COMPACT_ATOMS: atom_id res chain seq x y z
N MET A 1 13.60 -35.42 -39.50
CA MET A 1 14.47 -36.09 -38.51
C MET A 1 14.73 -35.11 -37.37
N LYS A 2 14.57 -35.49 -36.10
CA LYS A 2 14.87 -34.62 -34.94
C LYS A 2 16.40 -34.53 -34.81
N LYS A 3 16.98 -33.33 -34.99
CA LYS A 3 18.44 -33.12 -35.05
C LYS A 3 19.04 -32.58 -33.75
N ASP A 4 18.24 -31.90 -32.94
CA ASP A 4 18.70 -31.23 -31.73
C ASP A 4 18.43 -32.07 -30.49
N GLU A 5 19.38 -32.06 -29.55
CA GLU A 5 19.26 -32.76 -28.26
C GLU A 5 19.18 -31.76 -27.08
N PHE A 6 18.35 -32.09 -26.09
CA PHE A 6 18.25 -31.35 -24.83
C PHE A 6 18.48 -32.32 -23.66
N LYS A 7 19.62 -32.17 -22.98
CA LYS A 7 20.03 -33.02 -21.86
C LYS A 7 19.94 -32.23 -20.56
N PHE A 8 19.20 -32.74 -19.58
CA PHE A 8 19.16 -32.19 -18.24
C PHE A 8 19.24 -33.33 -17.22
N ARG A 9 19.89 -33.06 -16.08
CA ARG A 9 19.98 -34.02 -14.98
C ARG A 9 18.72 -33.91 -14.14
N ILE A 10 18.21 -35.05 -13.70
CA ILE A 10 17.04 -35.16 -12.83
C ILE A 10 17.35 -36.06 -11.64
N SER A 11 16.63 -35.86 -10.53
CA SER A 11 16.70 -36.77 -9.38
C SER A 11 16.12 -38.12 -9.74
N LYS A 12 16.40 -39.13 -8.90
CA LYS A 12 15.84 -40.46 -9.06
C LYS A 12 14.32 -40.44 -8.94
N GLU A 13 13.75 -39.72 -7.96
CA GLU A 13 12.30 -39.66 -7.80
C GLU A 13 11.63 -39.04 -9.02
N LEU A 14 12.23 -37.99 -9.58
CA LEU A 14 11.68 -37.29 -10.74
C LEU A 14 11.74 -38.16 -12.01
N LYS A 15 12.77 -39.01 -12.12
CA LYS A 15 12.87 -40.02 -13.18
C LYS A 15 11.78 -41.09 -13.05
N ASP A 16 11.56 -41.60 -11.84
CA ASP A 16 10.55 -42.63 -11.58
C ASP A 16 9.14 -42.08 -11.85
N LEU A 17 8.87 -40.84 -11.42
CA LEU A 17 7.63 -40.13 -11.70
C LEU A 17 7.40 -39.92 -13.20
N LEU A 18 8.44 -39.51 -13.94
CA LEU A 18 8.35 -39.33 -15.39
C LEU A 18 7.99 -40.64 -16.09
N ASN A 19 8.63 -41.75 -15.68
CA ASN A 19 8.37 -43.07 -16.25
C ASN A 19 6.93 -43.53 -15.99
N SER A 20 6.46 -43.41 -14.75
CA SER A 20 5.07 -43.74 -14.38
C SER A 20 4.06 -42.95 -15.22
N LYS A 21 4.22 -41.62 -15.31
CA LYS A 21 3.34 -40.77 -16.12
C LYS A 21 3.38 -41.11 -17.61
N SER A 22 4.55 -41.44 -18.14
CA SER A 22 4.68 -41.85 -19.55
C SER A 22 4.00 -43.19 -19.83
N GLN A 23 4.08 -44.13 -18.89
CA GLN A 23 3.41 -45.43 -18.99
C GLN A 23 1.90 -45.29 -18.93
N GLU A 24 1.37 -44.48 -18.00
CA GLU A 24 -0.07 -44.16 -17.92
C GLU A 24 -0.60 -43.56 -19.24
N ALA A 25 0.23 -42.76 -19.91
CA ALA A 25 -0.10 -42.17 -21.20
C ALA A 25 0.18 -43.09 -22.40
N ASN A 26 0.65 -44.33 -22.19
CA ASN A 26 1.09 -45.27 -23.22
C ASN A 26 2.15 -44.69 -24.18
N MET A 27 3.12 -43.96 -23.63
CA MET A 27 4.19 -43.28 -24.38
C MET A 27 5.56 -43.55 -23.77
N ASN A 28 6.62 -43.37 -24.55
CA ASN A 28 7.97 -43.29 -23.98
C ASN A 28 8.20 -41.92 -23.31
N SER A 29 9.10 -41.86 -22.32
CA SER A 29 9.37 -40.65 -21.53
C SER A 29 9.72 -39.42 -22.39
N SER A 30 10.43 -39.63 -23.50
CA SER A 30 10.83 -38.55 -24.41
C SER A 30 9.66 -38.01 -25.23
N GLU A 31 8.75 -38.89 -25.64
CA GLU A 31 7.55 -38.56 -26.38
C GLU A 31 6.52 -37.87 -25.51
N PHE A 32 6.36 -38.38 -24.29
CA PHE A 32 5.59 -37.72 -23.23
C PHE A 32 6.10 -36.30 -22.98
N LEU A 33 7.41 -36.09 -22.78
CA LEU A 33 7.96 -34.74 -22.58
C LEU A 33 7.76 -33.82 -23.79
N ARG A 34 7.97 -34.32 -25.01
CA ARG A 34 7.75 -33.52 -26.22
C ARG A 34 6.30 -33.10 -26.37
N GLN A 35 5.38 -34.04 -26.12
CA GLN A 35 3.96 -33.75 -26.21
C GLN A 35 3.53 -32.82 -25.09
N PHE A 36 4.05 -33.01 -23.87
CA PHE A 36 3.85 -32.10 -22.75
C PHE A 36 4.34 -30.69 -23.08
N ILE A 37 5.58 -30.51 -23.55
CA ILE A 37 6.11 -29.19 -23.97
C ILE A 37 5.26 -28.57 -25.09
N SER A 38 4.76 -29.38 -26.03
CA SER A 38 3.97 -28.90 -27.16
C SER A 38 2.51 -28.59 -26.79
N SER A 39 1.96 -29.26 -25.78
CA SER A 39 0.55 -29.15 -25.37
C SER A 39 0.35 -28.24 -24.16
N SER A 40 1.38 -28.06 -23.33
CA SER A 40 1.25 -27.31 -22.10
C SER A 40 1.34 -25.82 -22.35
N ASN A 41 0.23 -25.12 -22.08
CA ASN A 41 0.30 -23.81 -21.46
C ASN A 41 0.94 -24.02 -20.09
N ILE A 42 2.28 -23.98 -20.03
CA ILE A 42 2.99 -24.01 -18.75
C ILE A 42 2.46 -22.80 -17.96
N ASN A 43 1.56 -23.05 -17.02
CA ASN A 43 1.20 -22.09 -15.98
C ASN A 43 2.40 -22.00 -15.05
N VAL A 44 3.45 -21.32 -15.53
CA VAL A 44 4.46 -20.74 -14.66
C VAL A 44 3.64 -19.91 -13.68
N LYS A 45 3.67 -20.25 -12.39
CA LYS A 45 3.16 -19.34 -11.38
C LYS A 45 3.94 -18.05 -11.56
N ILE A 46 3.36 -17.09 -12.27
CA ILE A 46 3.97 -15.79 -12.47
C ILE A 46 4.16 -15.28 -11.06
N ASN A 47 5.43 -15.14 -10.68
CA ASN A 47 5.78 -14.75 -9.35
C ASN A 47 5.53 -13.24 -9.26
N ASN A 48 4.27 -12.85 -9.04
CA ASN A 48 3.79 -11.45 -8.98
C ASN A 48 4.36 -10.69 -7.76
N LYS A 49 5.46 -11.17 -7.14
CA LYS A 49 6.14 -10.52 -6.03
C LYS A 49 6.55 -9.08 -6.37
N LYS A 50 6.91 -8.81 -7.62
CA LYS A 50 7.26 -7.45 -8.06
C LYS A 50 6.04 -6.53 -8.02
N ASP A 51 4.94 -6.96 -8.64
CA ASP A 51 3.71 -6.17 -8.72
C ASP A 51 3.07 -5.97 -7.34
N LEU A 52 3.13 -7.00 -6.48
CA LEU A 52 2.68 -6.91 -5.09
C LEU A 52 3.52 -5.89 -4.29
N LYS A 53 4.84 -5.86 -4.50
CA LYS A 53 5.74 -4.91 -3.82
C LYS A 53 5.45 -3.47 -4.27
N GLU A 54 5.18 -3.27 -5.56
CA GLU A 54 4.81 -1.97 -6.12
C GLU A 54 3.46 -1.49 -5.58
N LEU A 55 2.47 -2.39 -5.50
CA LEU A 55 1.17 -2.10 -4.89
C LEU A 55 1.31 -1.68 -3.42
N ILE A 56 2.05 -2.44 -2.62
CA ILE A 56 2.30 -2.11 -1.21
C ILE A 56 2.99 -0.75 -1.08
N TRP A 57 3.96 -0.46 -1.94
CA TRP A 57 4.66 0.82 -1.94
C TRP A 57 3.72 2.00 -2.23
N ASN A 58 2.82 1.85 -3.22
CA ASN A 58 1.82 2.87 -3.54
C ASN A 58 0.81 3.07 -2.39
N ILE A 59 0.33 1.99 -1.75
CA ILE A 59 -0.56 2.08 -0.58
C ILE A 59 0.11 2.85 0.56
N ASN A 60 1.40 2.59 0.83
CA ASN A 60 2.14 3.30 1.87
C ASN A 60 2.25 4.80 1.57
N LYS A 61 2.46 5.19 0.31
CA LYS A 61 2.48 6.60 -0.11
C LYS A 61 1.14 7.29 0.11
N ILE A 62 0.04 6.61 -0.22
CA ILE A 62 -1.32 7.11 0.04
C ILE A 62 -1.53 7.30 1.54
N GLY A 63 -1.16 6.32 2.36
CA GLY A 63 -1.29 6.40 3.83
C GLY A 63 -0.52 7.58 4.43
N VAL A 64 0.71 7.85 3.96
CA VAL A 64 1.50 9.01 4.39
C VAL A 64 0.80 10.32 4.04
N ASN A 65 0.26 10.45 2.83
CA ASN A 65 -0.45 11.66 2.39
C ASN A 65 -1.72 11.89 3.22
N ILE A 66 -2.50 10.84 3.49
CA ILE A 66 -3.69 10.92 4.35
C ILE A 66 -3.30 11.37 5.76
N ASN A 67 -2.21 10.84 6.31
CA ASN A 67 -1.76 11.24 7.64
C ASN A 67 -1.36 12.72 7.71
N GLN A 68 -0.67 13.22 6.68
CA GLN A 68 -0.32 14.64 6.59
C GLN A 68 -1.56 15.54 6.49
N LEU A 69 -2.56 15.16 5.69
CA LEU A 69 -3.83 15.89 5.61
C LEU A 69 -4.56 15.93 6.96
N SER A 70 -4.65 14.80 7.65
CA SER A 70 -5.25 14.73 8.98
C SER A 70 -4.53 15.61 10.00
N HIS A 71 -3.19 15.61 9.99
CA HIS A 71 -2.42 16.52 10.85
C HIS A 71 -2.66 18.00 10.50
N GLY A 72 -2.69 18.34 9.22
CA GLY A 72 -3.00 19.70 8.76
C GLY A 72 -4.39 20.17 9.22
N LEU A 73 -5.42 19.34 9.04
CA LEU A 73 -6.79 19.63 9.47
C LEU A 73 -6.88 19.80 10.99
N ASN A 74 -6.27 18.91 11.77
CA ASN A 74 -6.26 19.00 13.22
C ASN A 74 -5.58 20.30 13.70
N TYR A 75 -4.49 20.70 13.04
CA TYR A 75 -3.80 21.95 13.33
C TYR A 75 -4.67 23.18 13.02
N SER A 76 -5.32 23.21 11.84
CA SER A 76 -6.25 24.28 11.48
C SER A 76 -7.43 24.41 12.45
N ILE A 77 -8.06 23.29 12.83
CA ILE A 77 -9.13 23.27 13.83
C ILE A 77 -8.64 23.79 15.18
N GLN A 78 -7.41 23.46 15.58
CA GLN A 78 -6.83 23.95 16.84
C GLN A 78 -6.61 25.47 16.79
N LEU A 79 -6.13 26.02 15.67
CA LEU A 79 -5.99 27.46 15.47
C LEU A 79 -7.35 28.18 15.50
N GLU A 80 -8.37 27.66 14.83
CA GLU A 80 -9.72 28.23 14.86
C GLU A 80 -10.37 28.16 16.26
N LYS A 81 -10.03 27.14 17.06
CA LYS A 81 -10.46 27.04 18.47
C LYS A 81 -9.73 28.02 19.39
N LEU A 82 -8.47 28.32 19.11
CA LEU A 82 -7.72 29.38 19.79
C LEU A 82 -8.39 30.75 19.55
N ASP A 83 -9.02 30.96 18.39
CA ASP A 83 -9.70 32.21 18.08
C ASP A 83 -10.91 32.46 19.01
N SER A 84 -11.88 31.54 19.12
CA SER A 84 -13.14 31.83 19.84
C SER A 84 -12.97 32.13 21.34
N TYR A 85 -12.15 31.35 22.06
CA TYR A 85 -11.92 31.55 23.50
C TYR A 85 -11.06 32.81 23.77
N ASN A 86 -10.01 33.03 22.96
CA ASN A 86 -9.15 34.20 23.12
C ASN A 86 -9.88 35.50 22.76
N TYR A 87 -10.73 35.50 21.73
CA TYR A 87 -11.56 36.67 21.40
C TYR A 87 -12.51 37.02 22.53
N LYS A 88 -13.19 36.03 23.14
CA LYS A 88 -14.10 36.31 24.26
C LYS A 88 -13.35 36.88 25.47
N ASN A 89 -12.15 36.37 25.74
CA ASN A 89 -11.32 36.89 26.83
C ASN A 89 -10.79 38.31 26.52
N LEU A 90 -10.41 38.59 25.28
CA LEU A 90 -9.99 39.92 24.83
C LEU A 90 -11.14 40.93 24.93
N ILE A 91 -12.34 40.55 24.48
CA ILE A 91 -13.55 41.38 24.57
C ILE A 91 -13.86 41.70 26.04
N ASN A 92 -13.82 40.71 26.94
CA ASN A 92 -14.05 40.94 28.37
C ASN A 92 -13.02 41.91 28.97
N LYS A 93 -11.74 41.80 28.57
CA LYS A 93 -10.70 42.73 29.01
C LYS A 93 -10.94 44.15 28.49
N LEU A 94 -11.37 44.30 27.23
CA LEU A 94 -11.69 45.59 26.64
C LEU A 94 -12.88 46.25 27.33
N ILE A 95 -13.94 45.50 27.64
CA ILE A 95 -15.11 45.98 28.40
C ILE A 95 -14.70 46.48 29.79
N ILE A 96 -13.79 45.76 30.47
CA ILE A 96 -13.29 46.21 31.79
C ILE A 96 -12.57 47.55 31.66
N ILE A 97 -11.73 47.72 30.63
CA ILE A 97 -11.01 48.97 30.39
C ILE A 97 -11.98 50.11 30.06
N GLU A 98 -12.97 49.86 29.21
CA GLU A 98 -14.03 50.82 28.86
C GLU A 98 -14.74 51.33 30.11
N ASN A 99 -15.24 50.43 30.97
CA ASN A 99 -15.90 50.80 32.22
C ASN A 99 -15.00 51.60 33.17
N GLN A 100 -13.69 51.29 33.19
CA GLN A 100 -12.73 52.04 34.00
C GLN A 100 -12.52 53.45 33.46
N LEU A 101 -12.46 53.62 32.15
CA LEU A 101 -12.34 54.93 31.51
C LEU A 101 -13.61 55.76 31.74
N ASP A 102 -14.79 55.17 31.60
CA ASP A 102 -16.07 55.83 31.89
C ASP A 102 -16.13 56.29 33.35
N SER A 103 -15.72 55.43 34.28
CA SER A 103 -15.65 55.78 35.70
C SER A 103 -14.66 56.90 36.04
N ILE A 104 -13.63 57.11 35.21
CA ILE A 104 -12.68 58.22 35.36
C ILE A 104 -13.30 59.50 34.80
N LEU A 105 -13.92 59.42 33.62
CA LEU A 105 -14.60 60.55 32.99
C LEU A 105 -15.74 61.07 33.86
N GLU A 106 -16.55 60.18 34.46
CA GLU A 106 -17.62 60.56 35.39
C GLU A 106 -17.13 61.22 36.69
N LYS A 107 -15.84 61.07 37.04
CA LYS A 107 -15.25 61.69 38.24
C LYS A 107 -14.60 63.04 37.96
N GLU A 108 -14.32 63.36 36.69
CA GLU A 108 -13.70 64.63 36.28
C GLU A 108 -14.72 65.70 35.87
N PHE A 109 -16.01 65.37 35.83
CA PHE A 109 -17.15 66.29 35.64
C PHE A 109 -18.09 66.28 36.84
#